data_AF-A0AA89NHG9-F1
#
_entry.id   AF-A0AA89NHG9-F1
#
_cell.length_a   1.000
_cell.length_b   1.000
_cell.length_c   1.000
_cell.angle_alpha   90.00
_cell.angle_beta   90.00
_cell.angle_gamma   90.00
#
_symmetry.space_group_name_H-M   'P 1'
#
loop_
_entity.id
_entity.type
_entity.pdbx_description
1 polymer ?
#
loop_
_entity_poly.entity_id
_entity_poly.type
_entity_poly.pdbx_seq_one_letter_code
_entity_poly.pdbx_strand_id
1 'polypeptide(L)'
;MKWVYVDTEKEAVDLYILNHAARGDVVVTQDIGLASMLVNRGVHVISPRGNVYEEGEMDSALYHRYLQAKQRRQGVYPKGMKRFSDRDRRLFLQNFEKILSKLEGK
;
A
#
# COMPACT_ATOMS: atom_id res chain seq x y z
N MET A 1 0.73 -14.52 16.21
CA MET A 1 1.23 -13.30 15.53
C MET A 1 2.73 -13.41 15.40
N LYS A 2 3.27 -13.32 14.18
CA LYS A 2 4.72 -13.45 13.91
C LYS A 2 5.28 -12.07 13.59
N TRP A 3 6.30 -11.65 14.34
CA TRP A 3 7.07 -10.45 14.03
C TRP A 3 8.31 -10.85 13.25
N VAL A 4 8.70 -10.02 12.28
CA VAL A 4 9.93 -10.18 11.52
C VAL A 4 10.73 -8.89 11.63
N TYR A 5 12.00 -9.03 11.97
CA TYR A 5 12.96 -7.93 12.04
C TYR A 5 13.88 -8.05 10.82
N VAL A 6 14.19 -6.91 10.21
CA VAL A 6 15.07 -6.79 9.04
C VAL A 6 16.18 -5.80 9.37
N ASP A 7 17.22 -5.76 8.54
CA ASP A 7 18.32 -4.81 8.69
C ASP A 7 17.85 -3.36 8.64
N THR A 8 18.65 -2.46 9.20
CA THR A 8 18.35 -1.01 9.26
C THR A 8 18.58 -0.28 7.95
N GLU A 9 19.04 -1.00 6.92
CA GLU A 9 19.29 -0.45 5.59
C GLU A 9 18.02 0.09 4.95
N LYS A 10 18.21 1.09 4.08
CA LYS A 10 17.12 1.68 3.32
C LYS A 10 16.42 0.58 2.51
N GLU A 11 15.09 0.59 2.50
CA GLU A 11 14.24 -0.37 1.76
C GLU A 11 14.33 -1.84 2.22
N ALA A 12 15.02 -2.17 3.32
CA ALA A 12 15.12 -3.55 3.80
C ALA A 12 13.75 -4.21 4.05
N VAL A 13 12.79 -3.44 4.59
CA VAL A 13 11.40 -3.90 4.80
C VAL A 13 10.71 -4.17 3.46
N ASP A 14 10.86 -3.26 2.50
CA ASP A 14 10.24 -3.38 1.18
C ASP A 14 10.77 -4.61 0.44
N LEU A 15 12.10 -4.81 0.46
CA LEU A 15 12.76 -5.98 -0.12
C LEU A 15 12.30 -7.28 0.54
N TYR A 16 12.21 -7.30 1.87
CA TYR A 16 11.70 -8.46 2.59
C TYR A 16 10.27 -8.80 2.16
N ILE A 17 9.36 -7.82 2.15
CA ILE A 17 7.97 -8.02 1.74
C ILE A 17 7.90 -8.51 0.29
N LEU A 18 8.64 -7.88 -0.63
CA LEU A 18 8.67 -8.28 -2.03
C LEU A 18 9.15 -9.73 -2.22
N ASN A 19 10.14 -10.17 -1.45
CA ASN A 19 10.68 -11.52 -1.56
C ASN A 19 9.79 -12.61 -0.94
N HIS A 20 8.89 -12.24 -0.03
CA HIS A 20 8.05 -13.20 0.70
C HIS A 20 6.58 -13.16 0.29
N ALA A 21 6.11 -12.06 -0.30
CA ALA A 21 4.75 -11.95 -0.81
C ALA A 21 4.60 -12.70 -2.13
N ALA A 22 3.58 -13.53 -2.21
CA ALA A 22 3.23 -14.32 -3.39
C ALA A 22 1.86 -13.91 -3.95
N ARG A 23 1.59 -14.32 -5.19
CA ARG A 23 0.28 -14.10 -5.84
C ARG A 23 -0.84 -14.64 -4.93
N GLY A 24 -1.85 -13.80 -4.71
CA GLY A 24 -2.99 -14.14 -3.84
C GLY A 24 -2.82 -13.69 -2.39
N ASP A 25 -1.62 -13.30 -1.94
CA ASP A 25 -1.43 -12.68 -0.64
C ASP A 25 -2.11 -11.30 -0.58
N VAL A 26 -2.35 -10.84 0.65
CA VAL A 26 -2.88 -9.51 0.93
C VAL A 26 -1.86 -8.70 1.73
N VAL A 27 -1.46 -7.55 1.20
CA VAL A 27 -0.52 -6.62 1.87
C VAL A 27 -1.24 -5.32 2.21
N VAL A 28 -1.07 -4.88 3.47
CA VAL A 28 -1.56 -3.58 3.93
C VAL A 28 -0.39 -2.59 3.95
N THR A 29 -0.38 -1.59 3.07
CA THR A 29 0.68 -0.56 3.03
C THR A 29 0.18 0.80 2.53
N GLN A 30 0.79 1.88 3.02
CA GLN A 30 0.53 3.23 2.53
C GLN A 30 1.60 3.68 1.49
N ASP A 31 2.67 2.91 1.29
CA ASP A 31 3.72 3.22 0.32
C ASP A 31 3.28 2.82 -1.10
N ILE A 32 3.09 3.83 -1.95
CA ILE A 32 2.66 3.67 -3.34
C ILE A 32 3.69 2.89 -4.19
N GLY A 33 4.98 3.04 -3.90
CA GLY A 33 6.05 2.37 -4.64
C GLY A 33 6.12 0.88 -4.31
N LEU A 34 5.99 0.53 -3.02
CA LEU A 34 5.85 -0.88 -2.63
C LEU A 34 4.55 -1.47 -3.20
N ALA A 35 3.44 -0.72 -3.12
CA ALA A 35 2.16 -1.16 -3.67
C ALA A 35 2.23 -1.44 -5.16
N SER A 36 2.84 -0.55 -5.96
CA SER A 36 2.94 -0.75 -7.41
C SER A 36 3.75 -1.98 -7.77
N MET A 37 4.84 -2.27 -7.05
CA MET A 37 5.65 -3.45 -7.28
C MET A 37 4.91 -4.76 -6.92
N LEU A 38 4.10 -4.75 -5.86
CA LEU A 38 3.34 -5.91 -5.39
C LEU A 38 2.12 -6.21 -6.26
N VAL A 39 1.38 -5.18 -6.69
CA VAL A 39 0.21 -5.34 -7.58
C VAL A 39 0.62 -6.02 -8.88
N ASN A 40 1.76 -5.65 -9.47
CA ASN A 40 2.32 -6.27 -10.67
C ASN A 40 2.69 -7.76 -10.48
N ARG A 41 2.82 -8.23 -9.23
CA ARG A 41 3.05 -9.66 -8.90
C ARG A 41 1.76 -10.42 -8.60
N GLY A 42 0.60 -9.80 -8.77
CA GLY A 42 -0.71 -10.39 -8.45
C GLY A 42 -0.99 -10.49 -6.94
N VAL A 43 -0.33 -9.65 -6.14
CA VAL A 43 -0.62 -9.48 -4.71
C VAL A 43 -1.76 -8.47 -4.57
N HIS A 44 -2.71 -8.73 -3.68
CA HIS A 44 -3.74 -7.77 -3.34
C HIS A 44 -3.17 -6.72 -2.37
N VAL A 45 -3.24 -5.44 -2.73
CA VAL A 45 -2.69 -4.38 -1.89
C VAL A 45 -3.77 -3.39 -1.47
N ILE A 46 -3.84 -3.08 -0.18
CA ILE A 46 -4.79 -2.13 0.40
C ILE A 46 -4.06 -1.16 1.33
N SER A 47 -4.47 0.10 1.35
CA SER A 47 -3.97 1.06 2.33
C SER A 47 -4.68 0.93 3.67
N PRO A 48 -4.06 1.39 4.78
CA PRO A 48 -4.74 1.46 6.09
C PRO A 48 -6.04 2.29 6.09
N ARG A 49 -6.28 3.12 5.06
CA ARG A 49 -7.53 3.90 4.88
C ARG A 49 -8.57 3.20 4.01
N GLY A 50 -8.28 2.00 3.54
CA GLY A 50 -9.19 1.19 2.75
C GLY A 50 -9.14 1.42 1.25
N ASN A 51 -8.26 2.27 0.73
CA ASN A 51 -8.04 2.37 -0.72
C ASN A 51 -7.35 1.09 -1.20
N VAL A 52 -7.93 0.42 -2.19
CA VAL A 52 -7.33 -0.72 -2.88
C VAL A 52 -6.46 -0.19 -4.01
N TYR A 53 -5.30 -0.78 -4.20
CA TYR A 53 -4.40 -0.44 -5.29
C TYR A 53 -4.61 -1.44 -6.43
N GLU A 54 -4.92 -0.94 -7.63
CA GLU A 54 -5.11 -1.74 -8.84
C GLU A 54 -4.09 -1.35 -9.92
N GLU A 55 -3.70 -2.31 -10.77
CA GLU A 55 -2.62 -2.14 -11.75
C GLU A 55 -2.84 -0.93 -12.66
N GLY A 56 -4.06 -0.77 -13.17
CA GLY A 56 -4.44 0.31 -14.08
C GLY A 56 -4.37 1.72 -13.48
N GLU A 57 -4.27 1.86 -12.16
CA GLU A 57 -4.21 3.15 -11.47
C GLU A 57 -2.79 3.51 -10.98
N MET A 58 -1.83 2.57 -11.08
CA MET A 58 -0.50 2.73 -10.49
C MET A 58 0.31 3.84 -11.14
N ASP A 59 0.24 4.01 -12.46
CA ASP A 59 0.98 5.06 -13.16
C ASP A 59 0.55 6.46 -12.70
N SER A 60 -0.75 6.66 -12.55
CA SER A 60 -1.30 7.92 -12.02
C SER A 60 -0.87 8.15 -10.57
N ALA A 61 -0.92 7.10 -9.73
CA ALA A 61 -0.49 7.18 -8.34
C ALA A 61 1.02 7.51 -8.20
N LEU A 62 1.87 6.91 -9.03
CA LEU A 62 3.30 7.18 -9.09
C LEU A 62 3.59 8.60 -9.59
N TYR A 63 2.86 9.07 -10.60
CA TYR A 63 2.96 10.44 -11.07
C TYR A 63 2.58 11.45 -9.98
N HIS A 64 1.51 11.20 -9.23
CA HIS A 64 1.14 12.02 -8.08
C HIS A 64 2.21 12.01 -6.98
N ARG A 65 2.83 10.86 -6.69
CA ARG A 65 3.97 10.77 -5.76
C ARG A 65 5.14 11.63 -6.23
N TYR A 66 5.47 11.59 -7.53
CA TYR A 66 6.51 12.42 -8.12
C TYR A 66 6.21 13.92 -7.97
N LEU A 67 4.98 14.36 -8.28
CA LEU A 67 4.57 15.75 -8.11
C LEU A 67 4.69 16.22 -6.65
N GLN A 68 4.25 15.40 -5.69
CA GLN A 68 4.41 15.72 -4.27
C GLN A 68 5.88 15.80 -3.84
N ALA A 69 6.74 14.91 -4.37
CA ALA A 69 8.17 14.98 -4.12
C ALA A 69 8.79 16.26 -4.70
N LYS A 70 8.36 16.68 -5.90
CA LYS A 70 8.78 17.94 -6.52
C LYS A 70 8.36 19.15 -5.67
N GLN A 71 7.13 19.18 -5.17
CA GLN A 71 6.64 20.25 -4.27
C GLN A 71 7.47 20.34 -2.98
N ARG A 72 7.80 19.21 -2.37
CA ARG A 72 8.66 19.18 -1.17
C ARG A 72 10.05 19.76 -1.44
N ARG A 73 10.65 19.48 -2.61
CA ARG A 73 11.94 20.08 -3.03
C ARG A 73 11.85 21.60 -3.20
N GLN A 74 10.67 22.13 -3.47
CA GLN A 74 10.38 23.56 -3.55
C GLN A 74 10.00 24.17 -2.18
N GLY A 75 10.15 23.42 -1.08
CA GLY A 75 9.81 23.88 0.27
C GLY A 75 8.31 23.86 0.59
N VAL A 76 7.47 23.31 -0.31
CA VAL A 76 6.03 23.17 -0.07
C VAL A 76 5.78 21.82 0.59
N TYR A 77 5.47 21.85 1.89
CA TYR A 77 5.11 20.67 2.66
C TYR A 77 3.60 20.64 2.89
N PRO A 78 2.88 19.65 2.32
CA PRO A 78 1.48 19.46 2.63
C PRO A 78 1.28 19.25 4.12
N LYS A 79 0.13 19.70 4.64
CA LYS A 79 -0.29 19.33 5.99
C LYS A 79 -0.31 17.80 6.09
N GLY A 80 0.25 17.26 7.17
CA GLY A 80 0.39 15.81 7.34
C GLY A 80 -0.94 15.05 7.23
N MET A 81 -0.87 13.72 7.15
CA MET A 81 -2.06 12.88 7.07
C MET A 81 -3.05 13.23 8.18
N LYS A 82 -4.31 13.44 7.78
CA LYS A 82 -5.41 13.66 8.74
C LYS A 82 -5.53 12.47 9.68
N ARG A 83 -6.18 12.62 10.83
CA ARG A 83 -6.51 11.45 11.67
C ARG A 83 -7.39 10.46 10.88
N PHE A 84 -7.37 9.19 11.27
CA PHE A 84 -8.32 8.23 10.73
C PHE A 84 -9.74 8.65 11.11
N SER A 85 -10.63 8.63 10.13
CA SER A 85 -12.05 8.88 10.30
C SER A 85 -12.82 7.57 10.34
N ASP A 86 -14.07 7.61 10.80
CA ASP A 86 -14.95 6.44 10.75
C ASP A 86 -15.25 6.00 9.31
N ARG A 87 -15.18 6.95 8.36
CA ARG A 87 -15.27 6.63 6.93
C ARG A 87 -14.08 5.78 6.48
N ASP A 88 -12.86 6.13 6.89
CA ASP A 88 -11.66 5.34 6.55
C ASP A 88 -11.77 3.92 7.13
N ARG A 89 -12.26 3.79 8.37
CA ARG A 89 -12.46 2.47 9.02
C ARG A 89 -13.48 1.62 8.27
N ARG A 90 -14.64 2.20 7.93
CA ARG A 90 -15.68 1.48 7.17
C ARG A 90 -15.20 1.07 5.79
N LEU A 91 -14.51 1.97 5.09
CA LEU A 91 -13.96 1.69 3.77
C LEU A 91 -12.92 0.56 3.82
N PHE A 92 -12.04 0.59 4.83
CA PHE A 92 -11.07 -0.48 5.06
C PHE A 92 -11.76 -1.82 5.28
N LEU A 93 -12.69 -1.90 6.23
CA LEU A 93 -13.41 -3.15 6.52
C LEU A 93 -14.12 -3.68 5.27
N GLN A 94 -14.91 -2.85 4.59
CA GLN A 94 -15.66 -3.25 3.40
C GLN A 94 -14.75 -3.81 2.30
N ASN A 95 -13.66 -3.11 1.99
CA ASN A 95 -12.77 -3.54 0.91
C ASN A 95 -11.90 -4.72 1.31
N PHE A 96 -11.47 -4.78 2.58
CA PHE A 96 -10.70 -5.90 3.10
C PHE A 96 -11.53 -7.18 3.12
N GLU A 97 -12.78 -7.13 3.60
CA GLU A 97 -13.73 -8.24 3.52
C GLU A 97 -13.93 -8.70 2.08
N LYS A 98 -14.16 -7.76 1.14
CA LYS A 98 -14.31 -8.09 -0.28
C LYS A 98 -13.08 -8.77 -0.87
N ILE A 99 -11.87 -8.41 -0.44
CA ILE A 99 -10.64 -9.10 -0.86
C ILE A 99 -10.63 -10.52 -0.30
N LEU A 100 -10.87 -10.68 1.00
CA LEU A 100 -10.83 -11.98 1.66
C LEU A 100 -11.89 -12.95 1.12
N SER A 101 -13.13 -12.50 0.89
CA SER A 101 -14.18 -13.34 0.31
C SER A 101 -13.88 -13.84 -1.11
N LYS A 102 -12.99 -13.18 -1.86
CA LYS A 102 -12.51 -13.66 -3.17
C LYS A 102 -11.41 -14.72 -3.07
N LEU A 103 -10.80 -14.84 -1.89
CA LEU A 103 -9.75 -15.79 -1.56
C LEU A 103 -10.32 -17.02 -0.84
N GLU A 104 -11.46 -16.90 -0.17
CA GLU A 104 -12.18 -18.04 0.41
C GLU A 104 -12.50 -19.10 -0.65
N GLY A 105 -12.02 -20.32 -0.43
CA GLY A 105 -12.28 -21.48 -1.31
C GLY A 105 -11.31 -21.66 -2.49
N LYS A 106 -10.23 -20.89 -2.56
CA LYS A 106 -9.11 -21.11 -3.48
C LYS A 106 -7.95 -21.88 -2.86
#